data_AF-A0A921F5W2-F1
#
_entry.id   AF-A0A921F5W2-F1
#
_cell.length_a   1.000
_cell.length_b   1.000
_cell.length_c   1.000
_cell.angle_alpha   90.00
_cell.angle_beta   90.00
_cell.angle_gamma   90.00
#
_symmetry.space_group_name_H-M   'P 1'
#
loop_
_entity.id
_entity.type
_entity.pdbx_description
1 polymer ?
#
loop_
_entity_poly.entity_id
_entity_poly.type
_entity_poly.pdbx_seq_one_letter_code
_entity_poly.pdbx_strand_id
1 'polypeptide(L)'
;VTIFFLAFSSILGSAYIGEVNVRFIRESDTWVNVFRAIVCVMVVIGTVSSLELVWNLADLFMGVMATINLIALIPLAKIGLKLMTNYGEQRKQGLEPVFSRDDIPEAKNVSSWDGTDPITVRTPGTDVNA
;
A
#
# COMPACT_ATOMS: atom_id res chain seq x y z
N VAL A 1 -25.13 12.29 16.05
CA VAL A 1 -24.76 12.82 14.71
C VAL A 1 -23.31 12.52 14.36
N THR A 2 -22.33 12.79 15.23
CA THR A 2 -20.89 12.54 14.95
C THR A 2 -20.55 11.07 14.67
N ILE A 3 -21.06 10.12 15.47
CA ILE A 3 -20.82 8.68 15.27
C ILE A 3 -21.34 8.20 13.91
N PHE A 4 -22.47 8.76 13.45
CA PHE A 4 -23.02 8.45 12.14
C PHE A 4 -22.06 8.87 11.02
N PHE A 5 -21.58 10.12 11.05
CA PHE A 5 -20.61 10.60 10.05
C PHE A 5 -19.29 9.82 10.10
N LEU A 6 -18.80 9.51 11.30
CA LEU A 6 -17.58 8.71 11.48
C LEU A 6 -17.74 7.30 10.88
N ALA A 7 -18.84 6.62 11.19
CA ALA A 7 -19.11 5.28 10.67
C ALA A 7 -19.27 5.32 9.15
N PHE A 8 -20.03 6.29 8.64
CA PHE A 8 -20.25 6.47 7.20
C PHE A 8 -18.94 6.73 6.43
N SER A 9 -18.09 7.66 6.90
CA SER A 9 -16.80 7.94 6.26
C SER A 9 -15.87 6.74 6.33
N SER A 10 -15.89 5.98 7.43
CA SER A 10 -15.04 4.80 7.60
C SER A 10 -15.45 3.66 6.66
N ILE A 11 -16.76 3.46 6.46
CA ILE A 11 -17.28 2.48 5.50
C ILE A 11 -16.88 2.87 4.07
N LEU A 12 -17.04 4.15 3.70
CA LEU A 12 -16.64 4.63 2.37
C LEU A 12 -15.13 4.50 2.14
N GLY A 13 -14.30 4.85 3.12
CA GLY A 13 -12.86 4.71 3.04
C GLY A 13 -12.43 3.26 2.85
N SER A 14 -12.99 2.35 3.65
CA SER A 14 -12.71 0.91 3.54
C SER A 14 -13.16 0.33 2.20
N ALA A 15 -14.34 0.74 1.72
CA ALA A 15 -14.86 0.31 0.41
C ALA A 15 -13.98 0.81 -0.74
N TYR A 16 -13.49 2.06 -0.68
CA TYR A 16 -12.60 2.61 -1.69
C TYR A 16 -11.27 1.85 -1.76
N ILE A 17 -10.65 1.55 -0.62
CA ILE A 17 -9.43 0.73 -0.57
C ILE A 17 -9.68 -0.65 -1.19
N GLY A 18 -10.83 -1.27 -0.88
CA GLY A 18 -11.21 -2.55 -1.48
C GLY A 18 -11.41 -2.47 -3.00
N GLU A 19 -12.02 -1.39 -3.51
CA GLU A 19 -12.19 -1.17 -4.94
C GLU A 19 -10.85 -1.06 -5.67
N VAL A 20 -9.90 -0.30 -5.12
CA VAL A 20 -8.54 -0.20 -5.67
C VAL A 20 -7.88 -1.57 -5.73
N ASN A 21 -8.02 -2.39 -4.67
CA ASN A 21 -7.49 -3.76 -4.65
C ASN A 21 -8.15 -4.67 -5.71
N VAL A 22 -9.47 -4.59 -5.90
CA VAL A 22 -10.17 -5.34 -6.94
C VAL A 22 -9.69 -4.92 -8.32
N ARG A 23 -9.56 -3.60 -8.56
CA ARG A 23 -9.09 -3.05 -9.84
C ARG A 23 -7.65 -3.45 -10.14
N PHE A 24 -6.80 -3.57 -9.11
CA PHE A 24 -5.44 -4.09 -9.23
C PHE A 24 -5.40 -5.57 -9.66
N ILE A 25 -6.29 -6.41 -9.13
CA ILE A 25 -6.35 -7.84 -9.50
C ILE A 25 -7.00 -8.04 -10.88
N ARG A 26 -8.04 -7.26 -11.18
CA ARG A 26 -8.79 -7.31 -12.44
C ARG A 26 -9.11 -5.89 -12.90
N GLU A 27 -8.55 -5.49 -14.03
CA GLU A 27 -8.87 -4.23 -14.72
C GLU A 27 -10.25 -4.32 -15.42
N SER A 28 -11.32 -4.42 -14.65
CA SER A 28 -12.68 -4.56 -15.20
C SER A 28 -13.73 -3.87 -14.32
N ASP A 29 -14.47 -2.96 -14.94
CA ASP A 29 -15.54 -2.21 -14.26
C ASP A 29 -16.67 -3.11 -13.77
N THR A 30 -16.89 -4.27 -14.42
CA THR A 30 -17.87 -5.27 -13.97
C THR A 30 -17.52 -5.81 -12.59
N TRP A 31 -16.25 -6.15 -12.35
CA TRP A 31 -15.81 -6.69 -11.06
C TRP A 31 -15.84 -5.63 -9.95
N VAL A 32 -15.54 -4.39 -10.29
CA VAL A 32 -15.70 -3.25 -9.37
C VAL A 32 -17.16 -3.06 -8.97
N ASN A 33 -18.10 -3.12 -9.92
CA ASN A 33 -19.53 -2.98 -9.63
C ASN A 33 -20.08 -4.16 -8.82
N VAL A 34 -19.62 -5.39 -9.09
CA VAL A 34 -19.95 -6.57 -8.27
C VAL A 34 -19.44 -6.38 -6.84
N PHE A 35 -18.21 -5.91 -6.66
CA PHE A 35 -17.65 -5.62 -5.34
C PHE A 35 -18.48 -4.58 -4.58
N ARG A 36 -18.87 -3.47 -5.23
CA ARG A 36 -19.73 -2.44 -4.63
C ARG A 36 -21.07 -3.02 -4.17
N ALA A 37 -21.70 -3.88 -4.99
CA ALA A 37 -22.94 -4.55 -4.62
C ALA A 37 -22.75 -5.44 -3.38
N ILE A 38 -21.65 -6.20 -3.30
CA ILE A 38 -21.31 -7.01 -2.13
C ILE A 38 -21.14 -6.15 -0.87
N VAL A 39 -20.43 -5.03 -0.96
CA VAL A 39 -20.25 -4.09 0.16
C VAL A 39 -21.60 -3.58 0.66
N CYS A 40 -22.50 -3.16 -0.24
CA CYS A 40 -23.84 -2.70 0.15
C CYS A 40 -24.63 -3.80 0.89
N VAL A 41 -24.60 -5.04 0.39
CA VAL A 41 -25.24 -6.19 1.05
C VAL A 41 -24.63 -6.45 2.42
N MET A 42 -23.30 -6.41 2.54
CA MET A 42 -22.61 -6.63 3.82
C MET A 42 -22.92 -5.54 4.86
N VAL A 43 -23.10 -4.29 4.45
CA VAL A 43 -23.55 -3.21 5.34
C VAL A 43 -24.93 -3.52 5.91
N VAL A 44 -25.88 -3.98 5.07
CA VAL A 44 -27.23 -4.37 5.53
C VAL A 44 -27.16 -5.56 6.47
N ILE A 45 -26.38 -6.60 6.14
CA ILE A 45 -26.18 -7.77 7.00
C ILE A 45 -25.58 -7.34 8.36
N GLY A 46 -24.65 -6.38 8.35
CA GLY A 46 -24.05 -5.83 9.57
C GLY A 46 -25.06 -5.17 10.51
N THR A 47 -26.18 -4.63 10.00
CA THR A 47 -27.22 -4.01 10.84
C THR A 47 -28.04 -5.04 11.65
N VAL A 48 -28.10 -6.29 11.20
CA VAL A 48 -28.88 -7.38 11.83
C VAL A 48 -27.99 -8.44 12.50
N SER A 49 -26.67 -8.34 12.35
CA SER A 49 -25.70 -9.28 12.91
C SER A 49 -25.38 -8.96 14.37
N SER A 50 -25.00 -9.97 15.15
CA SER A 50 -24.51 -9.75 16.50
C SER A 50 -23.11 -9.11 16.47
N LEU A 51 -22.83 -8.28 17.48
CA LEU A 51 -21.54 -7.61 17.60
C LEU A 51 -20.38 -8.61 17.66
N GLU A 52 -20.57 -9.71 18.39
CA GLU A 52 -19.58 -10.79 18.50
C GLU A 52 -19.28 -11.44 17.14
N LEU A 53 -20.30 -11.70 16.32
CA LEU A 53 -20.10 -12.26 14.99
C LEU A 53 -19.29 -11.31 14.09
N VAL A 54 -19.61 -10.01 14.14
CA VAL A 54 -18.91 -8.99 13.34
C VAL A 54 -17.44 -8.90 13.75
N TRP A 55 -17.13 -8.87 15.05
CA TRP A 55 -15.75 -8.85 15.53
C TRP A 55 -15.00 -10.14 15.18
N ASN A 56 -15.60 -11.32 15.39
CA ASN A 56 -14.98 -12.59 15.06
C ASN A 56 -14.65 -12.69 13.56
N LEU A 57 -15.54 -12.18 12.70
CA LEU A 57 -15.31 -12.16 11.26
C LEU A 57 -14.22 -11.16 10.87
N ALA A 58 -14.21 -9.98 11.49
CA ALA A 58 -13.17 -8.97 11.30
C ALA A 58 -11.79 -9.50 11.69
N ASP A 59 -11.67 -10.14 12.85
CA ASP A 59 -10.41 -10.73 13.35
C ASP A 59 -9.92 -11.86 12.44
N LEU A 60 -10.84 -12.72 11.97
CA LEU A 60 -10.51 -13.79 11.03
C LEU A 60 -9.90 -13.23 9.73
N PHE A 61 -10.59 -12.27 9.10
CA PHE A 61 -10.09 -11.69 7.84
C PHE A 61 -8.83 -10.84 8.04
N MET A 62 -8.72 -10.13 9.17
CA MET A 62 -7.51 -9.40 9.53
C MET A 62 -6.32 -10.36 9.69
N GLY A 63 -6.52 -11.50 10.35
CA GLY A 63 -5.50 -12.54 10.51
C GLY A 63 -5.05 -13.12 9.17
N VAL A 64 -5.99 -13.43 8.28
CA VAL A 64 -5.68 -13.93 6.92
C VAL A 64 -4.90 -12.89 6.12
N MET A 65 -5.34 -11.63 6.11
CA MET A 65 -4.66 -10.54 5.40
C MET A 65 -3.25 -10.30 5.94
N ALA A 66 -3.11 -10.22 7.27
CA ALA A 66 -1.82 -10.02 7.92
C ALA A 66 -0.85 -11.18 7.61
N THR A 67 -1.34 -12.42 7.60
CA THR A 67 -0.54 -13.61 7.28
C THR A 67 -0.01 -13.56 5.84
N ILE A 68 -0.88 -13.26 4.87
CA ILE A 68 -0.48 -13.13 3.45
C ILE A 68 0.56 -12.02 3.30
N ASN A 69 0.31 -10.86 3.90
CA ASN A 69 1.24 -9.72 3.83
C ASN A 69 2.59 -10.03 4.49
N LEU A 70 2.59 -10.73 5.63
CA LEU A 70 3.82 -11.12 6.31
C LEU A 70 4.65 -12.09 5.46
N ILE A 71 4.01 -13.07 4.82
CA ILE A 71 4.70 -14.01 3.91
C ILE A 71 5.34 -13.25 2.74
N ALA A 72 4.65 -12.26 2.18
CA ALA A 72 5.19 -11.41 1.11
C ALA A 72 6.33 -10.50 1.60
N LEU A 73 6.27 -10.01 2.86
CA LEU A 73 7.31 -9.17 3.44
C LEU A 73 8.64 -9.90 3.67
N ILE A 74 8.65 -11.22 3.91
CA ILE A 74 9.89 -11.98 4.17
C ILE A 74 10.92 -11.82 3.02
N PRO A 75 10.59 -12.10 1.74
CA PRO A 75 11.53 -11.88 0.64
C PRO A 75 11.79 -10.38 0.38
N LEU A 76 10.76 -9.52 0.54
CA LEU A 76 10.89 -8.08 0.34
C LEU A 76 11.78 -7.40 1.39
N ALA A 77 11.85 -7.93 2.61
CA ALA A 77 12.63 -7.36 3.70
C ALA A 77 14.12 -7.25 3.35
N LYS A 78 14.66 -8.21 2.58
CA LYS A 78 16.05 -8.14 2.09
C LYS A 78 16.28 -6.93 1.18
N ILE A 79 15.34 -6.68 0.27
CA ILE A 79 15.39 -5.54 -0.67
C ILE A 79 15.18 -4.24 0.11
N GLY A 80 14.21 -4.19 1.02
CA GLY A 80 13.92 -3.03 1.87
C GLY A 80 15.09 -2.62 2.76
N LEU A 81 15.81 -3.59 3.34
CA LEU A 81 17.02 -3.30 4.13
C LEU A 81 18.13 -2.70 3.25
N LYS A 82 18.34 -3.24 2.04
CA LYS A 82 19.32 -2.67 1.09
C LYS A 82 18.96 -1.25 0.65
N LEU A 83 17.68 -1.00 0.37
CA LEU A 83 17.17 0.35 0.08
C LEU A 83 17.48 1.30 1.24
N MET A 84 17.21 0.88 2.47
CA MET A 84 17.47 1.69 3.66
C MET A 84 18.96 1.95 3.89
N THR A 85 19.83 0.95 3.66
CA THR A 85 21.28 1.13 3.73
C THR A 85 21.78 2.10 2.67
N ASN A 86 21.37 1.93 1.40
CA ASN A 86 21.74 2.84 0.31
C ASN A 86 21.32 4.28 0.61
N TYR A 87 20.07 4.49 1.04
CA TYR A 87 19.59 5.80 1.47
C TYR A 87 20.45 6.39 2.60
N GLY A 88 20.79 5.58 3.60
CA GLY A 88 21.61 6.00 4.73
C GLY A 88 23.04 6.36 4.36
N GLU A 89 23.65 5.66 3.40
CA GLU A 89 24.98 5.97 2.88
C GLU A 89 25.00 7.31 2.14
N GLN A 90 23.99 7.57 1.30
CA GLN A 90 23.86 8.85 0.60
C GLN A 90 23.71 10.02 1.60
N ARG A 91 22.85 9.88 2.62
CA ARG A 91 22.71 10.89 3.68
C ARG A 91 24.00 11.12 4.45
N LYS A 92 24.76 10.07 4.75
CA LYS A 92 26.05 10.19 5.47
C LYS A 92 27.11 10.93 4.67
N GLN A 93 27.02 10.88 3.34
CA GLN A 93 27.90 11.60 2.43
C GLN A 93 27.49 13.07 2.24
N GLY A 94 26.45 13.55 2.94
CA GLY A 94 25.92 14.91 2.78
C GLY A 94 25.12 15.09 1.48
N LEU A 95 24.83 14.01 0.77
CA LEU A 95 24.11 14.04 -0.50
C LEU A 95 22.61 13.99 -0.26
N GLU A 96 21.84 14.64 -1.13
CA GLU A 96 20.40 14.41 -1.19
C GLU A 96 20.14 13.01 -1.73
N PRO A 97 19.46 12.11 -0.99
CA PRO A 97 19.31 10.72 -1.40
C PRO A 97 18.42 10.60 -2.62
N VAL A 98 18.97 9.97 -3.64
CA VAL A 98 18.29 9.68 -4.89
C VAL A 98 18.41 8.19 -5.14
N PHE A 99 17.28 7.53 -5.36
CA PHE A 99 17.23 6.11 -5.68
C PHE A 99 17.12 5.92 -7.19
N SER A 100 18.01 5.10 -7.76
CA SER A 100 17.89 4.55 -9.10
C SER A 100 17.61 3.05 -9.03
N ARG A 101 16.80 2.53 -9.96
CA ARG A 101 16.55 1.09 -10.08
C ARG A 101 17.85 0.27 -10.16
N ASP A 102 18.87 0.82 -10.79
CA ASP A 102 20.15 0.15 -10.99
C ASP A 102 20.96 -0.01 -9.70
N ASP A 103 20.62 0.74 -8.63
CA ASP A 103 21.26 0.61 -7.32
C ASP A 103 20.96 -0.76 -6.67
N ILE A 104 19.86 -1.41 -7.07
CA ILE A 104 19.44 -2.72 -6.54
C ILE A 104 18.98 -3.61 -7.69
N PRO A 105 19.90 -4.24 -8.43
CA PRO A 105 19.58 -5.08 -9.60
C PRO A 105 18.78 -6.35 -9.25
N GLU A 106 18.73 -6.72 -7.97
CA GLU A 106 17.94 -7.83 -7.45
C GLU A 106 16.43 -7.52 -7.38
N ALA A 107 16.07 -6.23 -7.38
CA ALA A 107 14.68 -5.78 -7.38
C ALA A 107 14.06 -5.96 -8.77
N LYS A 108 13.42 -7.12 -8.97
CA LYS A 108 12.72 -7.45 -10.23
C LYS A 108 11.38 -6.71 -10.32
N ASN A 109 10.92 -6.48 -11.55
CA ASN A 109 9.62 -5.85 -11.85
C ASN A 109 9.46 -4.41 -11.34
N VAL A 110 10.56 -3.68 -11.21
CA VAL A 110 10.52 -2.23 -10.92
C VAL A 110 10.39 -1.48 -12.24
N SER A 111 9.21 -0.90 -12.49
CA SER A 111 8.88 -0.12 -13.69
C SER A 111 9.20 1.38 -13.57
N SER A 112 9.51 1.84 -12.36
CA SER A 112 9.75 3.25 -12.03
C SER A 112 11.22 3.48 -11.65
N TRP A 113 11.64 4.74 -11.51
CA TRP A 113 13.02 5.13 -11.14
C TRP A 113 14.09 4.64 -12.12
N ASP A 114 13.83 4.83 -13.42
CA ASP A 114 14.75 4.51 -14.52
C ASP A 114 15.84 5.57 -14.76
N GLY A 115 15.92 6.59 -13.89
CA GLY A 115 16.86 7.71 -14.00
C GLY A 115 16.46 8.78 -15.02
N THR A 116 15.27 8.68 -15.64
CA THR A 116 14.77 9.71 -16.56
C THR A 116 13.93 10.77 -15.85
N ASP A 117 13.47 10.51 -14.63
CA ASP A 117 12.66 11.44 -13.86
C ASP A 117 13.53 12.59 -13.33
N PRO A 118 13.25 13.86 -13.67
CA PRO A 118 14.03 15.02 -13.23
C PRO A 118 14.20 15.13 -11.72
N ILE A 119 13.26 14.60 -10.92
CA ILE A 119 13.34 14.63 -9.44
C ILE A 119 14.25 13.51 -8.88
N THR A 120 14.64 12.56 -9.73
CA THR A 120 15.47 11.38 -9.40
C THR A 120 16.88 11.48 -9.99
N VAL A 121 17.32 12.69 -10.35
CA VAL A 121 18.66 12.95 -10.87
C VAL A 121 19.36 13.94 -9.96
N ARG A 122 20.60 13.62 -9.55
CA ARG A 122 21.44 14.57 -8.82
C ARG A 122 21.79 15.72 -9.75
N THR A 123 21.38 16.93 -9.39
CA THR A 123 21.73 18.12 -10.18
C THR A 123 23.20 18.46 -9.91
N PRO A 124 24.08 18.53 -10.93
CA PRO A 124 25.48 18.88 -10.71
C PRO A 124 25.59 20.30 -10.11
N GLY A 125 26.00 20.41 -8.84
CA GLY A 125 26.29 21.68 -8.18
C GLY A 125 25.43 22.04 -6.96
N THR A 126 24.38 21.28 -6.64
CA THR A 126 23.60 21.47 -5.39
C THR A 126 24.20 20.76 -4.18
N ASP A 127 25.18 19.87 -4.39
CA ASP A 127 25.60 18.87 -3.40
C ASP A 127 26.94 19.21 -2.73
N VAL A 128 27.39 20.47 -2.80
CA VAL A 128 28.75 20.88 -2.38
C VAL A 128 28.85 21.70 -1.10
N ASN A 129 27.76 21.94 -0.35
CA ASN A 129 27.83 22.74 0.89
C ASN A 129 26.80 22.36 1.97
N ALA A 130 26.83 21.11 2.46
CA ALA A 130 26.15 20.75 3.71
C ALA A 130 27.11 19.99 4.64
#